data_AF-A0A4R8MS62-F1
#
_entry.id   AF-A0A4R8MS62-F1
#
_cell.length_a   1.000
_cell.length_b   1.000
_cell.length_c   1.000
_cell.angle_alpha   90.00
_cell.angle_beta   90.00
_cell.angle_gamma   90.00
#
_symmetry.space_group_name_H-M   'P 1'
#
loop_
_entity.id
_entity.type
_entity.pdbx_description
1 polymer ?
#
loop_
_entity_poly.entity_id
_entity_poly.type
_entity_poly.pdbx_seq_one_letter_code
_entity_poly.pdbx_strand_id
1 'polypeptide(L)'
;MLNPIVRELLDIDPSKKKDHLKNLTLLLGLYGGPSATITPSLGNIILSNTEIRVVFNRSIIPDSFSANLGIQLNAVWSDTYSPNDTVVLSGPIPLGTYSFVLDATDFLGIHLAPLNGTYTVLSSNTNLYYVSPTGNNGNSGTTPGSAKLTIPAAITASTPPAAILVSEGNYFVDSGLGTQVNLTNNVSLYGGLSSDFLNRNSNLYITRIVDTATASADSIAMNAGSGITSSTVVDGFYVQGASNPNAPVASIAFNCLIGSPTITNNRLEGGVVNNAISVAIFLSTSSAIISNNFIRGGTSSVTNTFGVFVQDSSSPTVVFNTIFGGIANDSAHGIYNSPHANTPMIANNTINGGSGGISYAVNTSYPSNASVTSNILDGGTGNSSMAIYHGAGATDVGNYQFNTLFTSGGSNRYCLYEASGSSPISFNGNRLFSCPTALYFDEATNPINDITTINGGTFGGSSYSGNY
;
A
#
# COMPACT_ATOMS: atom_id res chain seq x y z
N MET A 1 -57.93 10.95 9.38
CA MET A 1 -58.64 9.80 8.76
C MET A 1 -57.58 8.83 8.26
N LEU A 2 -57.50 7.64 8.85
CA LEU A 2 -56.53 6.61 8.46
C LEU A 2 -56.93 6.01 7.09
N ASN A 3 -55.92 5.63 6.31
CA ASN A 3 -56.03 4.95 5.01
C ASN A 3 -56.97 3.71 5.13
N PRO A 4 -57.89 3.47 4.17
CA PRO A 4 -58.82 2.32 4.19
C PRO A 4 -58.16 0.97 4.45
N ILE A 5 -56.92 0.77 4.01
CA ILE A 5 -56.15 -0.47 4.20
C ILE A 5 -55.80 -0.71 5.68
N VAL A 6 -55.63 0.35 6.48
CA VAL A 6 -55.29 0.26 7.91
C VAL A 6 -56.52 -0.09 8.77
N ARG A 7 -57.73 0.17 8.25
CA ARG A 7 -58.98 -0.08 8.97
C ARG A 7 -59.41 -1.53 8.93
N GLU A 8 -59.09 -2.24 7.84
CA GLU A 8 -59.38 -3.68 7.68
C GLU A 8 -58.45 -4.57 8.51
N LEU A 9 -57.30 -4.04 8.95
CA LEU A 9 -56.33 -4.74 9.81
C LEU A 9 -56.62 -4.61 11.32
N LEU A 10 -57.58 -3.79 11.74
CA LEU A 10 -57.92 -3.56 13.15
C LEU A 10 -59.16 -4.34 13.62
N ASP A 11 -59.90 -4.98 12.72
CA ASP A 11 -60.96 -5.93 13.06
C ASP A 11 -60.37 -7.35 13.21
N ILE A 12 -59.68 -7.59 14.33
CA ILE A 12 -58.92 -8.83 14.55
C ILE A 12 -59.73 -9.84 15.38
N ASP A 13 -60.02 -10.97 14.73
CA ASP A 13 -60.33 -12.26 15.36
C ASP A 13 -59.17 -12.69 16.29
N PRO A 14 -59.40 -12.80 17.62
CA PRO A 14 -58.36 -13.14 18.60
C PRO A 14 -57.70 -14.51 18.38
N SER A 15 -58.31 -15.40 17.60
CA SER A 15 -57.87 -16.79 17.42
C SER A 15 -56.67 -16.98 16.48
N LYS A 16 -56.33 -15.97 15.65
CA LYS A 16 -55.24 -16.06 14.64
C LYS A 16 -53.97 -15.24 14.96
N LYS A 17 -53.81 -14.80 16.22
CA LYS A 17 -52.73 -13.89 16.67
C LYS A 17 -51.30 -14.31 16.31
N LYS A 18 -50.99 -15.61 16.18
CA LYS A 18 -49.61 -16.09 15.91
C LYS A 18 -49.19 -16.00 14.44
N ASP A 19 -50.11 -16.14 13.50
CA ASP A 19 -49.77 -16.16 12.06
C ASP A 19 -49.76 -14.75 11.44
N HIS A 20 -50.54 -13.82 12.01
CA HIS A 20 -50.58 -12.45 11.51
C HIS A 20 -49.46 -11.55 12.05
N LEU A 21 -48.83 -11.87 13.19
CA LEU A 21 -47.60 -11.21 13.63
C LEU A 21 -46.41 -11.52 12.71
N LYS A 22 -46.33 -12.75 12.18
CA LYS A 22 -45.34 -13.14 11.16
C LYS A 22 -45.54 -12.40 9.84
N ASN A 23 -46.79 -12.14 9.46
CA ASN A 23 -47.11 -11.39 8.25
C ASN A 23 -46.93 -9.87 8.43
N LEU A 24 -47.08 -9.33 9.64
CA LEU A 24 -46.75 -7.93 9.95
C LEU A 24 -45.24 -7.69 9.96
N THR A 25 -44.42 -8.63 10.43
CA THR A 25 -42.96 -8.58 10.30
C THR A 25 -42.49 -8.77 8.87
N LEU A 26 -43.21 -9.56 8.05
CA LEU A 26 -42.97 -9.66 6.61
C LEU A 26 -43.31 -8.35 5.86
N LEU A 27 -44.37 -7.65 6.27
CA LEU A 27 -44.77 -6.35 5.70
C LEU A 27 -43.87 -5.18 6.16
N LEU A 28 -43.15 -5.34 7.28
CA LEU A 28 -42.13 -4.41 7.78
C LEU A 28 -40.73 -4.66 7.18
N GLY A 29 -40.63 -5.44 6.09
CA GLY A 29 -39.42 -5.62 5.26
C GLY A 29 -38.80 -4.34 4.66
N LEU A 30 -39.24 -3.16 5.12
CA LEU A 30 -38.62 -1.85 4.92
C LEU A 30 -37.51 -1.54 5.95
N TYR A 31 -37.36 -2.34 7.00
CA TYR A 31 -36.22 -2.25 7.92
C TYR A 31 -35.10 -3.17 7.42
N GLY A 32 -33.97 -2.58 6.99
CA GLY A 32 -32.78 -3.30 6.50
C GLY A 32 -32.34 -4.44 7.44
N GLY A 33 -31.62 -5.43 6.89
CA GLY A 33 -31.17 -6.63 7.61
C GLY A 33 -30.34 -6.32 8.87
N PRO A 34 -30.01 -7.36 9.68
CA PRO A 34 -29.12 -7.16 10.81
C PRO A 34 -27.81 -6.51 10.36
N SER A 35 -27.31 -5.59 11.16
CA SER A 35 -26.04 -4.90 10.96
C SER A 35 -25.35 -4.70 12.31
N ALA A 36 -24.03 -4.55 12.32
CA ALA A 36 -23.29 -4.27 13.53
C ALA A 36 -22.35 -3.07 13.37
N THR A 37 -22.13 -2.34 14.46
CA THR A 37 -21.10 -1.32 14.59
C THR A 37 -19.99 -1.87 15.48
N ILE A 38 -18.74 -1.74 15.04
CA ILE A 38 -17.55 -2.31 15.72
C ILE A 38 -16.65 -1.17 16.20
N THR A 39 -16.17 -1.25 17.43
CA THR A 39 -15.24 -0.28 18.02
C THR A 39 -14.11 -1.00 18.76
N PRO A 40 -12.83 -0.72 18.43
CA PRO A 40 -12.35 0.12 17.32
C PRO A 40 -12.82 -0.42 15.97
N SER A 41 -13.09 0.43 14.98
CA SER A 41 -13.59 -0.03 13.68
C SER A 41 -12.57 -0.85 12.90
N LEU A 42 -13.03 -1.61 11.91
CA LEU A 42 -12.18 -2.41 11.04
C LEU A 42 -11.12 -1.54 10.34
N GLY A 43 -9.91 -2.07 10.18
CA GLY A 43 -8.73 -1.39 9.65
C GLY A 43 -7.88 -0.67 10.71
N ASN A 44 -8.34 -0.62 11.97
CA ASN A 44 -7.62 0.04 13.06
C ASN A 44 -6.35 -0.69 13.52
N ILE A 45 -5.54 0.08 14.24
CA ILE A 45 -4.40 -0.41 15.02
C ILE A 45 -4.90 -0.62 16.45
N ILE A 46 -4.67 -1.81 16.99
CA ILE A 46 -5.05 -2.15 18.36
C ILE A 46 -3.86 -2.77 19.09
N LEU A 47 -3.86 -2.68 20.42
CA LEU A 47 -2.95 -3.47 21.26
C LEU A 47 -3.50 -4.89 21.43
N SER A 48 -2.64 -5.87 21.66
CA SER A 48 -3.04 -7.29 21.80
C SER A 48 -3.97 -7.59 22.97
N ASN A 49 -4.10 -6.67 23.93
CA ASN A 49 -5.03 -6.70 25.06
C ASN A 49 -6.26 -5.80 24.87
N THR A 50 -6.49 -5.26 23.67
CA THR A 50 -7.65 -4.41 23.38
C THR A 50 -8.92 -5.25 23.31
N GLU A 51 -9.98 -4.75 23.93
CA GLU A 51 -11.32 -5.29 23.77
C GLU A 51 -12.00 -4.69 22.54
N ILE A 52 -12.67 -5.52 21.74
CA ILE A 52 -13.44 -5.08 20.58
C ILE A 52 -14.92 -5.14 20.95
N ARG A 53 -15.59 -3.99 20.99
CA ARG A 53 -17.02 -3.89 21.25
C ARG A 53 -17.79 -3.96 19.93
N VAL A 54 -18.81 -4.79 19.89
CA VAL A 54 -19.75 -4.89 18.75
C VAL A 54 -21.16 -4.62 19.25
N VAL A 55 -21.84 -3.68 18.60
CA VAL A 55 -23.23 -3.31 18.89
C VAL A 55 -24.08 -3.65 17.67
N PHE A 56 -25.06 -4.54 17.84
CA PHE A 56 -25.95 -4.98 16.77
C PHE A 56 -27.21 -4.12 16.73
N ASN A 57 -27.68 -3.72 15.55
CA ASN A 57 -28.94 -2.97 15.43
C ASN A 57 -30.20 -3.79 15.78
N ARG A 58 -30.03 -5.09 16.05
CA ARG A 58 -31.07 -6.08 16.32
C ARG A 58 -30.57 -7.09 17.35
N SER A 59 -31.51 -7.83 17.93
CA SER A 59 -31.17 -8.93 18.81
C SER A 59 -30.54 -10.10 18.04
N ILE A 60 -29.47 -10.68 18.59
CA ILE A 60 -28.70 -11.78 18.00
C ILE A 60 -28.87 -13.06 18.81
N ILE A 61 -28.87 -14.21 18.14
CA ILE A 61 -28.81 -15.53 18.78
C ILE A 61 -27.34 -15.80 19.20
N PRO A 62 -27.01 -15.85 20.50
CA PRO A 62 -25.61 -15.98 20.94
C PRO A 62 -24.89 -17.22 20.39
N ASP A 63 -25.60 -18.33 20.24
CA ASP A 63 -25.04 -19.59 19.72
C ASP A 63 -24.71 -19.54 18.22
N SER A 64 -25.25 -18.55 17.49
CA SER A 64 -24.92 -18.32 16.08
C SER A 64 -23.72 -17.40 15.88
N PHE A 65 -23.25 -16.77 16.95
CA PHE A 65 -22.21 -15.75 16.88
C PHE A 65 -20.82 -16.38 16.78
N SER A 66 -20.02 -15.89 15.84
CA SER A 66 -18.60 -16.18 15.76
C SER A 66 -17.81 -14.94 15.37
N ALA A 67 -16.63 -14.77 15.96
CA ALA A 67 -15.67 -13.74 15.58
C ALA A 67 -14.26 -14.30 15.61
N ASN A 68 -13.53 -14.16 14.50
CA ASN A 68 -12.17 -14.64 14.33
C ASN A 68 -11.24 -13.48 13.95
N LEU A 69 -10.06 -13.42 14.58
CA LEU A 69 -8.96 -12.51 14.25
C LEU A 69 -7.63 -13.27 14.30
N GLY A 70 -7.44 -14.18 13.34
CA GLY A 70 -6.36 -15.18 13.36
C GLY A 70 -6.57 -16.31 14.37
N ILE A 71 -7.34 -16.04 15.43
CA ILE A 71 -7.86 -16.99 16.41
C ILE A 71 -9.34 -16.71 16.66
N GLN A 72 -10.07 -17.69 17.19
CA GLN A 72 -11.42 -17.45 17.72
C GLN A 72 -11.35 -16.52 18.93
N LEU A 73 -12.14 -15.46 18.93
CA LEU A 73 -12.24 -14.52 20.06
C LEU A 73 -13.28 -15.00 21.08
N ASN A 74 -13.03 -14.69 22.34
CA ASN A 74 -13.98 -14.90 23.43
C ASN A 74 -15.05 -13.82 23.38
N ALA A 75 -16.32 -14.22 23.44
CA ALA A 75 -17.46 -13.33 23.39
C ALA A 75 -18.11 -13.20 24.76
N VAL A 76 -18.24 -11.97 25.26
CA VAL A 76 -18.97 -11.66 26.50
C VAL A 76 -20.12 -10.73 26.18
N TRP A 77 -21.35 -11.24 26.31
CA TRP A 77 -22.57 -10.47 26.07
C TRP A 77 -22.92 -9.61 27.27
N SER A 78 -23.20 -8.33 27.02
CA SER A 78 -23.67 -7.40 28.05
C SER A 78 -25.18 -7.36 28.13
N ASP A 79 -25.83 -7.33 26.96
CA ASP A 79 -27.27 -7.48 26.79
C ASP A 79 -27.50 -8.61 25.80
N THR A 80 -28.42 -9.51 26.15
CA THR A 80 -28.88 -10.57 25.24
C THR A 80 -30.37 -10.36 24.97
N TYR A 81 -30.76 -10.63 23.73
CA TYR A 81 -32.16 -10.58 23.32
C TYR A 81 -32.81 -9.18 23.35
N SER A 82 -32.01 -8.13 23.16
CA SER A 82 -32.40 -6.72 23.19
C SER A 82 -32.15 -6.01 21.85
N PRO A 83 -32.90 -4.94 21.54
CA PRO A 83 -32.47 -3.96 20.54
C PRO A 83 -31.14 -3.35 21.00
N ASN A 84 -30.12 -3.31 20.14
CA ASN A 84 -28.74 -2.93 20.51
C ASN A 84 -27.97 -3.96 21.35
N ASP A 85 -28.23 -5.25 21.11
CA ASP A 85 -27.43 -6.35 21.68
C ASP A 85 -25.94 -6.05 21.51
N THR A 86 -25.20 -6.15 22.61
CA THR A 86 -23.81 -5.75 22.65
C THR A 86 -22.93 -6.87 23.19
N VAL A 87 -21.90 -7.21 22.42
CA VAL A 87 -20.87 -8.19 22.77
C VAL A 87 -19.50 -7.51 22.84
N VAL A 88 -18.71 -7.90 23.84
CA VAL A 88 -17.31 -7.53 23.97
C VAL A 88 -16.46 -8.74 23.61
N LEU A 89 -15.51 -8.54 22.70
CA LEU A 89 -14.61 -9.57 22.20
C LEU A 89 -13.20 -9.36 22.77
N SER A 90 -12.61 -10.44 23.27
CA SER A 90 -11.25 -10.43 23.82
C SER A 90 -10.54 -11.77 23.59
N GLY A 91 -9.23 -11.80 23.83
CA GLY A 91 -8.43 -13.03 23.70
C GLY A 91 -6.93 -12.74 23.59
N PRO A 92 -6.09 -13.77 23.50
CA PRO A 92 -4.66 -13.62 23.22
C PRO A 92 -4.44 -13.30 21.74
N ILE A 93 -4.85 -12.10 21.30
CA ILE A 93 -4.84 -11.73 19.88
C ILE A 93 -3.39 -11.77 19.36
N PRO A 94 -3.11 -12.52 18.26
CA PRO A 94 -1.75 -12.63 17.72
C PRO A 94 -1.26 -11.29 17.17
N LEU A 95 0.05 -11.05 17.26
CA LEU A 95 0.69 -9.82 16.76
C LEU A 95 0.85 -9.85 15.24
N GLY A 96 0.58 -8.73 14.58
CA GLY A 96 0.62 -8.61 13.13
C GLY A 96 -0.71 -8.15 12.55
N THR A 97 -0.83 -8.23 11.22
CA THR A 97 -2.06 -7.85 10.52
C THR A 97 -2.85 -9.10 10.17
N TYR A 98 -4.09 -9.19 10.66
CA TYR A 98 -4.96 -10.34 10.48
C TYR A 98 -6.33 -9.93 9.97
N SER A 99 -6.95 -10.81 9.17
CA SER A 99 -8.35 -10.67 8.79
C SER A 99 -9.24 -10.87 10.01
N PHE A 100 -10.18 -9.94 10.19
CA PHE A 100 -11.30 -10.07 11.10
C PHE A 100 -12.50 -10.58 10.32
N VAL A 101 -13.16 -11.62 10.83
CA VAL A 101 -14.39 -12.17 10.27
C VAL A 101 -15.40 -12.31 11.40
N LEU A 102 -16.57 -11.69 11.25
CA LEU A 102 -17.69 -11.84 12.17
C LEU A 102 -18.92 -12.33 11.43
N ASP A 103 -19.54 -13.35 12.02
CA ASP A 103 -20.77 -13.98 11.55
C ASP A 103 -21.78 -14.09 12.71
N ALA A 104 -23.05 -13.86 12.42
CA ALA A 104 -24.15 -13.93 13.38
C ALA A 104 -25.51 -14.09 12.67
N THR A 105 -26.50 -14.59 13.41
CA THR A 105 -27.91 -14.65 12.96
C THR A 105 -28.80 -13.93 13.97
N ASP A 106 -29.73 -13.11 13.49
CA ASP A 106 -30.69 -12.42 14.35
C ASP A 106 -31.76 -13.38 14.91
N PHE A 107 -32.53 -12.94 15.91
CA PHE A 107 -33.58 -13.76 16.53
C PHE A 107 -34.72 -14.17 15.57
N LEU A 108 -34.82 -13.53 14.40
CA LEU A 108 -35.78 -13.86 13.34
C LEU A 108 -35.22 -14.89 12.35
N GLY A 109 -33.96 -15.33 12.52
CA GLY A 109 -33.29 -16.25 11.61
C GLY A 109 -32.68 -15.57 10.39
N ILE A 110 -32.58 -14.24 10.36
CA ILE A 110 -31.96 -13.49 9.27
C ILE A 110 -30.45 -13.43 9.52
N HIS A 111 -29.69 -13.87 8.53
CA HIS A 111 -28.23 -13.89 8.58
C HIS A 111 -27.64 -12.48 8.43
N LEU A 112 -26.64 -12.16 9.25
CA LEU A 112 -25.84 -10.95 9.13
C LEU A 112 -24.89 -11.10 7.95
N ALA A 113 -24.94 -10.15 7.02
CA ALA A 113 -23.93 -10.06 5.97
C ALA A 113 -22.53 -10.07 6.62
N PRO A 114 -21.63 -11.02 6.25
CA PRO A 114 -20.36 -11.20 6.94
C PRO A 114 -19.58 -9.89 7.07
N LEU A 115 -19.22 -9.54 8.30
CA LEU A 115 -18.40 -8.36 8.58
C LEU A 115 -16.94 -8.77 8.49
N ASN A 116 -16.33 -8.42 7.36
CA ASN A 116 -14.94 -8.74 7.04
C ASN A 116 -14.09 -7.47 7.01
N GLY A 117 -12.92 -7.54 7.62
CA GLY A 117 -11.94 -6.45 7.62
C GLY A 117 -10.58 -6.93 8.11
N THR A 118 -9.76 -6.02 8.60
CA THR A 118 -8.45 -6.34 9.18
C THR A 118 -8.22 -5.58 10.47
N TYR A 119 -7.32 -6.07 11.32
CA TYR A 119 -6.69 -5.27 12.36
C TYR A 119 -5.18 -5.43 12.28
N THR A 120 -4.46 -4.35 12.57
CA THR A 120 -3.03 -4.42 12.90
C THR A 120 -2.90 -4.47 14.41
N VAL A 121 -2.38 -5.58 14.92
CA VAL A 121 -2.30 -5.88 16.34
C VAL A 121 -0.85 -5.70 16.81
N LEU A 122 -0.65 -4.76 17.73
CA LEU A 122 0.63 -4.44 18.32
C LEU A 122 0.77 -5.07 19.71
N SER A 123 2.00 -5.20 20.19
CA SER A 123 2.25 -5.70 21.54
C SER A 123 1.62 -4.79 22.59
N SER A 124 1.07 -5.36 23.66
CA SER A 124 0.41 -4.63 24.75
C SER A 124 1.31 -3.63 25.49
N ASN A 125 2.63 -3.74 25.36
CA ASN A 125 3.61 -2.80 25.90
C ASN A 125 4.01 -1.67 24.92
N THR A 126 3.33 -1.53 23.78
CA THR A 126 3.60 -0.45 22.81
C THR A 126 3.02 0.87 23.32
N ASN A 127 3.84 1.91 23.38
CA ASN A 127 3.39 3.25 23.77
C ASN A 127 2.62 3.91 22.61
N LEU A 128 1.39 4.37 22.87
CA LEU A 128 0.57 5.06 21.88
C LEU A 128 0.75 6.58 21.98
N TYR A 129 1.00 7.21 20.83
CA TYR A 129 1.04 8.66 20.68
C TYR A 129 0.06 9.11 19.60
N TYR A 130 -0.51 10.30 19.75
CA TYR A 130 -1.56 10.84 18.89
C TYR A 130 -1.11 12.16 18.28
N VAL A 131 -1.37 12.33 16.98
CA VAL A 131 -1.05 13.53 16.21
C VAL A 131 -2.28 14.03 15.45
N SER A 132 -2.55 15.33 15.54
CA SER A 132 -3.69 15.96 14.89
C SER A 132 -3.36 17.37 14.41
N PRO A 133 -3.90 17.84 13.27
CA PRO A 133 -3.68 19.21 12.80
C PRO A 133 -4.25 20.26 13.75
N THR A 134 -5.20 19.88 14.64
CA THR A 134 -5.74 20.74 15.70
C THR A 134 -5.04 20.56 17.05
N GLY A 135 -3.98 19.75 17.10
CA GLY A 135 -3.21 19.46 18.31
C GLY A 135 -2.26 20.60 18.73
N ASN A 136 -1.43 20.34 19.74
CA ASN A 136 -0.40 21.27 20.20
C ASN A 136 0.89 20.52 20.55
N ASN A 137 2.05 20.97 20.06
CA ASN A 137 3.33 20.32 20.30
C ASN A 137 3.74 20.30 21.79
N GLY A 138 3.19 21.20 22.62
CA GLY A 138 3.35 21.18 24.08
C GLY A 138 2.55 20.08 24.80
N ASN A 139 1.61 19.41 24.12
CA ASN A 139 0.84 18.31 24.72
C ASN A 139 1.69 17.04 24.88
N SER A 140 1.27 16.13 25.78
CA SER A 140 1.93 14.83 25.95
C SER A 140 1.87 13.96 24.69
N GLY A 141 0.79 14.05 23.93
CA GLY A 141 0.50 13.14 22.81
C GLY A 141 -0.04 11.79 23.25
N THR A 142 -0.26 11.51 24.53
CA THR A 142 -0.58 10.14 25.03
C THR A 142 -2.06 9.77 24.99
N THR A 143 -2.95 10.71 24.62
CA THR A 143 -4.39 10.47 24.43
C THR A 143 -4.88 11.24 23.20
N PRO A 144 -6.03 10.87 22.59
CA PRO A 144 -6.63 11.64 21.51
C PRO A 144 -6.82 13.13 21.85
N GLY A 145 -7.31 13.44 23.05
CA GLY A 145 -7.53 14.81 23.52
C GLY A 145 -6.27 15.60 23.84
N SER A 146 -5.12 14.93 23.96
CA SER A 146 -3.79 15.54 24.16
C SER A 146 -2.88 15.34 22.96
N ALA A 147 -3.43 15.22 21.75
CA ALA A 147 -2.66 15.02 20.53
C ALA A 147 -1.63 16.14 20.29
N LYS A 148 -0.47 15.77 19.74
CA LYS A 148 0.55 16.72 19.27
C LYS A 148 0.17 17.31 17.92
N LEU A 149 0.71 18.48 17.62
CA LEU A 149 0.44 19.17 16.36
C LEU A 149 1.18 18.54 15.17
N THR A 150 2.44 18.13 15.39
CA THR A 150 3.34 17.68 14.32
C THR A 150 3.88 16.28 14.55
N ILE A 151 4.11 15.55 13.46
CA ILE A 151 4.69 14.20 13.50
C ILE A 151 6.12 14.22 14.07
N PRO A 152 7.04 15.11 13.64
CA PRO A 152 8.37 15.20 14.25
C PRO A 152 8.33 15.39 15.77
N ALA A 153 7.44 16.24 16.30
CA ALA A 153 7.32 16.44 17.74
C ALA A 153 6.82 15.19 18.49
N ALA A 154 6.00 14.35 17.86
CA ALA A 154 5.58 13.07 18.43
C ALA A 154 6.71 12.04 18.42
N ILE A 155 7.49 11.97 17.34
CA ILE A 155 8.69 11.13 17.27
C ILE A 155 9.66 11.49 18.39
N THR A 156 9.98 12.78 18.54
CA THR A 156 10.90 13.27 19.59
C THR A 156 10.43 12.95 21.01
N ALA A 157 9.12 12.97 21.27
CA ALA A 157 8.58 12.69 22.60
C ALA A 157 8.38 11.19 22.88
N SER A 158 8.45 10.35 21.85
CA SER A 158 8.08 8.93 21.96
C SER A 158 9.15 8.10 22.66
N THR A 159 8.70 7.06 23.36
CA THR A 159 9.57 6.04 23.97
C THR A 159 9.35 4.71 23.25
N PRO A 160 10.36 4.18 22.52
CA PRO A 160 10.23 2.90 21.84
C PRO A 160 10.00 1.72 22.82
N PRO A 161 9.21 0.69 22.45
CA PRO A 161 8.43 0.59 21.22
C PRO A 161 7.24 1.55 21.25
N ALA A 162 7.02 2.29 20.16
CA ALA A 162 5.94 3.26 20.07
C ALA A 162 5.18 3.16 18.75
N ALA A 163 3.90 3.52 18.79
CA ALA A 163 3.05 3.72 17.64
C ALA A 163 2.46 5.13 17.67
N ILE A 164 2.74 5.90 16.63
CA ILE A 164 2.20 7.26 16.45
C ILE A 164 1.00 7.15 15.51
N LEU A 165 -0.19 7.35 16.08
CA LEU A 165 -1.47 7.38 15.40
C LEU A 165 -1.73 8.81 14.92
N VAL A 166 -1.89 8.98 13.62
CA VAL A 166 -1.99 10.29 12.98
C VAL A 166 -3.37 10.43 12.34
N SER A 167 -4.12 11.43 12.79
CA SER A 167 -5.42 11.74 12.21
C SER A 167 -5.30 12.35 10.81
N GLU A 168 -6.42 12.45 10.11
CA GLU A 168 -6.53 13.07 8.80
C GLU A 168 -6.13 14.55 8.83
N GLY A 169 -5.67 15.04 7.68
CA GLY A 169 -5.29 16.43 7.49
C GLY A 169 -3.94 16.58 6.82
N ASN A 170 -3.51 17.84 6.71
CA ASN A 170 -2.25 18.21 6.06
C ASN A 170 -1.17 18.50 7.10
N TYR A 171 -0.03 17.84 6.95
CA TYR A 171 1.16 17.97 7.76
C TYR A 171 2.30 18.44 6.86
N PHE A 172 2.45 19.76 6.77
CA PHE A 172 3.51 20.37 5.98
C PHE A 172 4.84 20.25 6.70
N VAL A 173 5.85 19.84 5.95
CA VAL A 173 7.26 19.87 6.35
C VAL A 173 8.04 20.71 5.34
N ASP A 174 9.20 21.20 5.74
CA ASP A 174 10.16 21.88 4.88
C ASP A 174 11.53 21.29 5.20
N SER A 175 12.02 20.43 4.31
CA SER A 175 13.34 19.79 4.50
C SER A 175 14.49 20.78 4.31
N GLY A 176 14.28 21.87 3.57
CA GLY A 176 15.24 22.97 3.46
C GLY A 176 15.45 23.70 4.79
N LEU A 177 14.48 23.60 5.70
CA LEU A 177 14.54 24.07 7.08
C LEU A 177 14.77 22.95 8.11
N GLY A 178 14.98 21.71 7.68
CA GLY A 178 15.25 20.58 8.58
C GLY A 178 14.04 20.03 9.34
N THR A 179 12.82 20.27 8.84
CA THR A 179 11.56 19.86 9.52
C THR A 179 10.92 18.59 8.94
N GLN A 180 11.60 17.91 8.02
CA GLN A 180 11.18 16.62 7.47
C GLN A 180 10.97 15.56 8.55
N VAL A 181 10.17 14.55 8.22
CA VAL A 181 9.92 13.42 9.12
C VAL A 181 11.14 12.50 9.12
N ASN A 182 11.94 12.55 10.18
CA ASN A 182 13.04 11.61 10.40
C ASN A 182 12.55 10.44 11.25
N LEU A 183 12.58 9.21 10.71
CA LEU A 183 12.16 8.03 11.44
C LEU A 183 13.09 7.71 12.61
N THR A 184 12.56 7.05 13.62
CA THR A 184 13.31 6.52 14.77
C THR A 184 13.04 5.03 14.89
N ASN A 185 14.07 4.24 15.16
CA ASN A 185 13.94 2.78 15.18
C ASN A 185 12.92 2.34 16.25
N ASN A 186 12.02 1.42 15.91
CA ASN A 186 10.91 0.95 16.75
C ASN A 186 9.88 2.04 17.13
N VAL A 187 9.79 3.13 16.36
CA VAL A 187 8.72 4.13 16.42
C VAL A 187 7.96 4.09 15.10
N SER A 188 6.83 3.38 15.08
CA SER A 188 6.02 3.20 13.88
C SER A 188 5.00 4.33 13.72
N LEU A 189 4.69 4.69 12.47
CA LEU A 189 3.73 5.72 12.11
C LEU A 189 2.51 5.08 11.43
N TYR A 190 1.31 5.48 11.86
CA TYR A 190 0.05 5.00 11.30
C TYR A 190 -0.87 6.18 10.97
N GLY A 191 -1.07 6.45 9.68
CA GLY A 191 -2.03 7.40 9.16
C GLY A 191 -3.36 6.74 8.83
N GLY A 192 -4.28 7.53 8.30
CA GLY A 192 -5.59 7.05 7.86
C GLY A 192 -6.66 7.10 8.95
N LEU A 193 -6.42 7.77 10.08
CA LEU A 193 -7.38 7.88 11.18
C LEU A 193 -8.27 9.12 11.03
N SER A 194 -9.56 8.96 11.30
CA SER A 194 -10.50 10.08 11.50
C SER A 194 -10.04 11.06 12.59
N SER A 195 -10.54 12.29 12.55
CA SER A 195 -10.19 13.34 13.54
C SER A 195 -10.44 12.96 15.01
N ASP A 196 -11.37 12.04 15.28
CA ASP A 196 -11.68 11.54 16.63
C ASP A 196 -10.92 10.25 17.00
N PHE A 197 -10.10 9.73 16.08
CA PHE A 197 -9.33 8.48 16.20
C PHE A 197 -10.18 7.21 16.40
N LEU A 198 -11.49 7.25 16.17
CA LEU A 198 -12.37 6.08 16.32
C LEU A 198 -12.39 5.22 15.05
N ASN A 199 -12.15 5.85 13.90
CA ASN A 199 -12.19 5.19 12.60
C ASN A 199 -10.86 5.26 11.85
N ARG A 200 -10.51 4.17 11.17
CA ARG A 200 -9.34 4.11 10.30
C ARG A 200 -9.67 3.58 8.92
N ASN A 201 -9.42 4.40 7.91
CA ASN A 201 -9.55 4.08 6.50
C ASN A 201 -8.74 5.10 5.71
N SER A 202 -7.57 4.70 5.20
CA SER A 202 -6.63 5.58 4.50
C SER A 202 -7.17 6.15 3.18
N ASN A 203 -8.24 5.57 2.62
CA ASN A 203 -8.90 6.11 1.43
C ASN A 203 -9.91 7.23 1.76
N LEU A 204 -10.36 7.32 3.02
CA LEU A 204 -11.34 8.32 3.46
C LEU A 204 -10.69 9.40 4.32
N TYR A 205 -9.96 8.99 5.35
CA TYR A 205 -9.34 9.88 6.34
C TYR A 205 -7.89 10.16 5.94
N ILE A 206 -7.71 11.01 4.93
CA ILE A 206 -6.40 11.19 4.30
C ILE A 206 -5.44 11.92 5.24
N THR A 207 -4.38 11.24 5.68
CA THR A 207 -3.24 11.83 6.39
C THR A 207 -2.15 12.19 5.39
N ARG A 208 -1.96 13.48 5.11
CA ARG A 208 -1.09 13.96 4.04
C ARG A 208 0.15 14.66 4.57
N ILE A 209 1.33 14.16 4.21
CA ILE A 209 2.64 14.77 4.49
C ILE A 209 3.18 15.34 3.19
N VAL A 210 3.46 16.63 3.17
CA VAL A 210 3.94 17.34 1.98
C VAL A 210 5.16 18.15 2.34
N ASP A 211 6.26 17.93 1.64
CA ASP A 211 7.40 18.82 1.70
C ASP A 211 7.13 20.08 0.88
N THR A 212 7.31 21.24 1.50
CA THR A 212 7.07 22.56 0.91
C THR A 212 8.36 23.33 0.66
N ALA A 213 9.52 22.67 0.74
CA ALA A 213 10.80 23.30 0.46
C ALA A 213 10.81 23.97 -0.93
N THR A 214 11.23 25.24 -0.97
CA THR A 214 11.37 26.05 -2.21
C THR A 214 12.79 26.58 -2.43
N ALA A 215 13.67 26.41 -1.44
CA ALA A 215 15.06 26.78 -1.53
C ALA A 215 15.79 25.97 -2.61
N SER A 216 16.95 26.45 -3.07
CA SER A 216 17.84 25.68 -3.95
C SER A 216 18.53 24.55 -3.19
N ALA A 217 17.75 23.58 -2.74
CA ALA A 217 18.18 22.42 -1.97
C ALA A 217 17.36 21.21 -2.38
N ASP A 218 17.95 20.03 -2.18
CA ASP A 218 17.23 18.77 -2.36
C ASP A 218 16.14 18.67 -1.30
N SER A 219 15.03 18.04 -1.69
CA SER A 219 13.85 17.93 -0.83
C SER A 219 13.54 16.49 -0.47
N ILE A 220 13.21 16.25 0.79
CA ILE A 220 12.96 14.93 1.36
C ILE A 220 11.82 15.05 2.36
N ALA A 221 10.64 14.50 2.06
CA ALA A 221 9.50 14.57 2.98
C ALA A 221 9.66 13.61 4.18
N MET A 222 10.13 12.38 3.91
CA MET A 222 10.42 11.37 4.93
C MET A 222 11.82 10.78 4.75
N ASN A 223 12.51 10.55 5.87
CA ASN A 223 13.87 10.04 5.88
C ASN A 223 14.03 8.88 6.88
N ALA A 224 14.52 7.75 6.39
CA ALA A 224 14.93 6.58 7.16
C ALA A 224 16.46 6.45 7.09
N GLY A 225 17.14 6.92 8.15
CA GLY A 225 18.59 6.85 8.26
C GLY A 225 19.10 5.52 8.80
N SER A 226 20.38 5.48 9.12
CA SER A 226 21.05 4.32 9.72
C SER A 226 20.37 3.85 11.02
N GLY A 227 20.31 2.53 11.21
CA GLY A 227 19.73 1.89 12.40
C GLY A 227 18.22 1.68 12.36
N ILE A 228 17.51 2.22 11.36
CA ILE A 228 16.09 1.92 11.12
C ILE A 228 15.97 0.53 10.52
N THR A 229 15.20 -0.36 11.16
CA THR A 229 14.94 -1.73 10.68
C THR A 229 13.48 -1.91 10.27
N SER A 230 13.15 -3.10 9.75
CA SER A 230 11.82 -3.44 9.25
C SER A 230 10.74 -3.50 10.34
N SER A 231 11.11 -3.45 11.62
CA SER A 231 10.15 -3.29 12.73
C SER A 231 9.59 -1.87 12.82
N THR A 232 10.24 -0.89 12.17
CA THR A 232 9.72 0.48 12.05
C THR A 232 8.80 0.53 10.83
N VAL A 233 7.51 0.75 11.07
CA VAL A 233 6.46 0.70 10.05
C VAL A 233 5.98 2.11 9.73
N VAL A 234 5.79 2.42 8.45
CA VAL A 234 5.03 3.59 8.00
C VAL A 234 3.83 3.09 7.20
N ASP A 235 2.63 3.32 7.72
CA ASP A 235 1.38 2.78 7.17
C ASP A 235 0.27 3.82 7.00
N GLY A 236 -0.35 3.88 5.82
CA GLY A 236 -1.61 4.60 5.62
C GLY A 236 -1.48 6.10 5.37
N PHE A 237 -0.33 6.57 4.89
CA PHE A 237 -0.08 7.98 4.59
C PHE A 237 -0.20 8.29 3.10
N TYR A 238 -0.54 9.54 2.80
CA TYR A 238 -0.13 10.19 1.55
C TYR A 238 1.17 10.96 1.82
N VAL A 239 2.22 10.68 1.06
CA VAL A 239 3.54 11.33 1.20
C VAL A 239 3.94 11.94 -0.14
N GLN A 240 4.30 13.23 -0.13
CA GLN A 240 4.70 13.95 -1.33
C GLN A 240 6.00 14.73 -1.14
N GLY A 241 6.96 14.49 -2.04
CA GLY A 241 8.18 15.30 -2.17
C GLY A 241 7.87 16.72 -2.66
N ALA A 242 8.79 17.66 -2.47
CA ALA A 242 8.50 19.07 -2.76
C ALA A 242 8.35 19.32 -4.26
N SER A 243 7.36 20.14 -4.62
CA SER A 243 7.25 20.71 -5.96
C SER A 243 8.16 21.93 -6.09
N ASN A 244 9.47 21.66 -6.16
CA ASN A 244 10.52 22.66 -6.12
C ASN A 244 11.18 22.83 -7.50
N PRO A 245 10.86 23.89 -8.26
CA PRO A 245 11.49 24.13 -9.56
C PRO A 245 12.99 24.46 -9.44
N ASN A 246 13.47 24.82 -8.24
CA ASN A 246 14.86 25.20 -7.97
C ASN A 246 15.68 24.05 -7.36
N ALA A 247 15.11 22.84 -7.22
CA ALA A 247 15.87 21.70 -6.68
C ALA A 247 17.11 21.43 -7.57
N PRO A 248 18.32 21.35 -6.97
CA PRO A 248 19.55 21.18 -7.74
C PRO A 248 19.79 19.72 -8.15
N VAL A 249 19.38 18.73 -7.33
CA VAL A 249 19.61 17.31 -7.62
C VAL A 249 18.30 16.53 -7.56
N ALA A 250 17.53 16.61 -6.48
CA ALA A 250 16.39 15.72 -6.28
C ALA A 250 15.20 16.30 -5.49
N SER A 251 14.01 15.76 -5.77
CA SER A 251 12.83 15.82 -4.90
C SER A 251 12.35 14.40 -4.57
N ILE A 252 12.36 14.05 -3.30
CA ILE A 252 12.18 12.69 -2.80
C ILE A 252 11.01 12.64 -1.81
N ALA A 253 10.03 11.78 -2.04
CA ALA A 253 8.95 11.58 -1.06
C ALA A 253 9.44 10.77 0.15
N PHE A 254 10.13 9.65 -0.09
CA PHE A 254 10.64 8.76 0.95
C PHE A 254 12.07 8.34 0.65
N ASN A 255 13.00 8.74 1.51
CA ASN A 255 14.42 8.43 1.40
C ASN A 255 14.82 7.35 2.43
N CYS A 256 15.34 6.23 1.95
CA CYS A 256 15.94 5.19 2.79
C CYS A 256 17.46 5.15 2.55
N LEU A 257 18.18 5.94 3.34
CA LEU A 257 19.63 5.99 3.32
C LEU A 257 20.14 5.09 4.44
N ILE A 258 20.49 3.85 4.11
CA ILE A 258 20.96 2.78 5.01
C ILE A 258 19.84 2.21 5.92
N GLY A 259 18.76 2.96 6.15
CA GLY A 259 17.57 2.47 6.86
C GLY A 259 16.77 1.48 6.03
N SER A 260 16.17 0.47 6.69
CA SER A 260 15.38 -0.59 6.05
C SER A 260 13.99 -0.74 6.69
N PRO A 261 13.13 0.31 6.68
CA PRO A 261 11.81 0.25 7.28
C PRO A 261 10.83 -0.65 6.50
N THR A 262 9.66 -0.89 7.09
CA THR A 262 8.48 -1.38 6.36
C THR A 262 7.62 -0.20 5.92
N ILE A 263 7.43 -0.05 4.61
CA ILE A 263 6.63 1.00 3.97
C ILE A 263 5.40 0.32 3.35
N THR A 264 4.21 0.51 3.92
CA THR A 264 3.02 -0.22 3.46
C THR A 264 1.72 0.59 3.42
N ASN A 265 0.78 0.25 2.53
CA ASN A 265 -0.52 0.89 2.43
C ASN A 265 -0.47 2.43 2.28
N ASN A 266 0.63 2.96 1.74
CA ASN A 266 0.81 4.39 1.52
C ASN A 266 0.53 4.76 0.06
N ARG A 267 0.23 6.03 -0.13
CA ARG A 267 0.36 6.71 -1.41
C ARG A 267 1.62 7.57 -1.39
N LEU A 268 2.58 7.29 -2.27
CA LEU A 268 3.83 8.04 -2.36
C LEU A 268 3.96 8.72 -3.72
N GLU A 269 4.30 10.00 -3.72
CA GLU A 269 4.42 10.80 -4.93
C GLU A 269 5.68 11.65 -4.88
N GLY A 270 6.58 11.45 -5.86
CA GLY A 270 7.71 12.36 -6.06
C GLY A 270 7.23 13.79 -6.34
N GLY A 271 8.14 14.75 -6.26
CA GLY A 271 7.82 16.15 -6.52
C GLY A 271 7.56 16.49 -7.99
N VAL A 272 7.28 17.78 -8.22
CA VAL A 272 7.32 18.40 -9.55
C VAL A 272 8.55 19.30 -9.60
N VAL A 273 9.51 18.97 -10.45
CA VAL A 273 10.81 19.64 -10.53
C VAL A 273 11.16 20.02 -11.97
N ASN A 274 12.02 21.02 -12.14
CA ASN A 274 12.47 21.43 -13.46
C ASN A 274 13.72 20.67 -13.91
N ASN A 275 14.84 20.89 -13.20
CA ASN A 275 16.19 20.40 -13.56
C ASN A 275 16.68 19.22 -12.71
N ALA A 276 15.92 18.81 -11.69
CA ALA A 276 16.26 17.73 -10.77
C ALA A 276 15.54 16.42 -11.15
N ILE A 277 15.96 15.32 -10.53
CA ILE A 277 15.19 14.07 -10.57
C ILE A 277 14.01 14.16 -9.60
N SER A 278 12.92 13.49 -9.94
CA SER A 278 11.81 13.26 -9.01
C SER A 278 11.73 11.79 -8.63
N VAL A 279 11.63 11.51 -7.34
CA VAL A 279 11.68 10.14 -6.80
C VAL A 279 10.57 9.95 -5.77
N ALA A 280 9.77 8.89 -5.90
CA ALA A 280 8.82 8.55 -4.84
C ALA A 280 9.52 7.81 -3.69
N ILE A 281 10.29 6.76 -4.01
CA ILE A 281 11.09 6.02 -3.02
C ILE A 281 12.53 5.89 -3.51
N PHE A 282 13.47 6.36 -2.70
CA PHE A 282 14.90 6.22 -2.93
C PHE A 282 15.51 5.25 -1.92
N LEU A 283 16.31 4.30 -2.39
CA LEU A 283 16.93 3.24 -1.59
C LEU A 283 18.44 3.19 -1.87
N SER A 284 19.24 3.45 -0.84
CA SER A 284 20.70 3.32 -0.87
C SER A 284 21.16 2.48 0.31
N THR A 285 21.88 1.39 0.05
CA THR A 285 22.31 0.39 1.04
C THR A 285 21.13 -0.03 1.95
N SER A 286 19.97 -0.26 1.36
CA SER A 286 18.70 -0.50 2.06
C SER A 286 18.07 -1.83 1.65
N SER A 287 17.48 -2.52 2.62
CA SER A 287 16.69 -3.74 2.45
C SER A 287 15.25 -3.53 2.91
N ALA A 288 14.70 -2.32 2.68
CA ALA A 288 13.34 -1.98 3.05
C ALA A 288 12.29 -2.95 2.46
N ILE A 289 11.19 -3.12 3.19
CA ILE A 289 10.01 -3.86 2.71
C ILE A 289 9.01 -2.83 2.21
N ILE A 290 8.68 -2.87 0.92
CA ILE A 290 7.76 -1.94 0.25
C ILE A 290 6.58 -2.75 -0.26
N SER A 291 5.43 -2.63 0.40
CA SER A 291 4.26 -3.46 0.07
C SER A 291 2.91 -2.74 0.05
N ASN A 292 2.02 -3.12 -0.86
CA ASN A 292 0.65 -2.57 -0.93
C ASN A 292 0.59 -1.03 -1.06
N ASN A 293 1.59 -0.41 -1.68
CA ASN A 293 1.61 1.03 -1.89
C ASN A 293 1.10 1.41 -3.28
N PHE A 294 0.58 2.63 -3.39
CA PHE A 294 0.39 3.34 -4.65
C PHE A 294 1.54 4.34 -4.83
N ILE A 295 2.40 4.14 -5.82
CA ILE A 295 3.66 4.87 -5.97
C ILE A 295 3.67 5.61 -7.32
N ARG A 296 3.99 6.91 -7.32
CA ARG A 296 4.17 7.71 -8.54
C ARG A 296 5.47 8.50 -8.49
N GLY A 297 6.34 8.33 -9.48
CA GLY A 297 7.65 9.00 -9.54
C GLY A 297 7.64 10.52 -9.69
N GLY A 298 6.48 11.18 -9.70
CA GLY A 298 6.33 12.64 -9.84
C GLY A 298 6.57 13.13 -11.27
N THR A 299 7.13 14.33 -11.41
CA THR A 299 7.35 14.98 -12.70
C THR A 299 8.70 15.70 -12.75
N SER A 300 9.47 15.48 -13.82
CA SER A 300 10.68 16.25 -14.14
C SER A 300 10.60 16.79 -15.57
N SER A 301 10.76 18.11 -15.74
CA SER A 301 10.67 18.74 -17.06
C SER A 301 11.93 18.64 -17.91
N VAL A 302 13.06 18.20 -17.34
CA VAL A 302 14.36 18.14 -18.02
C VAL A 302 15.03 16.77 -17.87
N THR A 303 14.86 16.09 -16.73
CA THR A 303 15.60 14.85 -16.45
C THR A 303 14.64 13.69 -16.20
N ASN A 304 14.93 12.89 -15.18
CA ASN A 304 14.38 11.56 -14.97
C ASN A 304 13.37 11.54 -13.81
N THR A 305 12.44 10.59 -13.89
CA THR A 305 11.50 10.31 -12.79
C THR A 305 11.54 8.84 -12.40
N PHE A 306 11.37 8.58 -11.10
CA PHE A 306 11.53 7.24 -10.54
C PHE A 306 10.40 6.94 -9.56
N GLY A 307 9.64 5.87 -9.82
CA GLY A 307 8.77 5.29 -8.80
C GLY A 307 9.61 4.76 -7.64
N VAL A 308 10.50 3.80 -7.93
CA VAL A 308 11.46 3.26 -6.98
C VAL A 308 12.87 3.31 -7.57
N PHE A 309 13.82 3.90 -6.86
CA PHE A 309 15.24 3.94 -7.23
C PHE A 309 16.03 3.09 -6.23
N VAL A 310 16.70 2.03 -6.72
CA VAL A 310 17.56 1.12 -5.96
C VAL A 310 19.05 1.34 -6.31
N GLN A 311 19.91 1.54 -5.31
CA GLN A 311 21.37 1.64 -5.49
C GLN A 311 22.22 1.18 -4.31
N ASP A 312 23.53 1.17 -4.49
CA ASP A 312 24.54 0.94 -3.45
C ASP A 312 24.35 -0.36 -2.66
N SER A 313 24.27 -1.47 -3.39
CA SER A 313 24.13 -2.83 -2.83
C SER A 313 22.85 -3.00 -2.00
N SER A 314 21.77 -2.39 -2.45
CA SER A 314 20.44 -2.52 -1.82
C SER A 314 19.78 -3.86 -2.18
N SER A 315 18.99 -4.39 -1.25
CA SER A 315 18.25 -5.66 -1.41
C SER A 315 16.80 -5.54 -0.92
N PRO A 316 16.01 -4.58 -1.43
CA PRO A 316 14.64 -4.37 -0.98
C PRO A 316 13.72 -5.50 -1.42
N THR A 317 12.63 -5.66 -0.68
CA THR A 317 11.46 -6.45 -1.11
C THR A 317 10.37 -5.50 -1.58
N VAL A 318 10.02 -5.55 -2.87
CA VAL A 318 8.99 -4.70 -3.50
C VAL A 318 7.84 -5.58 -3.97
N VAL A 319 6.72 -5.59 -3.25
CA VAL A 319 5.61 -6.52 -3.51
C VAL A 319 4.22 -5.91 -3.45
N PHE A 320 3.29 -6.38 -4.29
CA PHE A 320 1.88 -5.95 -4.26
C PHE A 320 1.66 -4.43 -4.40
N ASN A 321 2.61 -3.72 -5.01
CA ASN A 321 2.48 -2.28 -5.24
C ASN A 321 1.86 -2.00 -6.61
N THR A 322 1.20 -0.86 -6.73
CA THR A 322 0.90 -0.23 -8.02
C THR A 322 1.88 0.93 -8.22
N ILE A 323 2.72 0.85 -9.25
CA ILE A 323 3.84 1.77 -9.47
C ILE A 323 3.69 2.45 -10.83
N PHE A 324 3.82 3.77 -10.85
CA PHE A 324 3.89 4.59 -12.05
C PHE A 324 5.22 5.35 -12.08
N GLY A 325 5.98 5.21 -13.17
CA GLY A 325 7.32 5.83 -13.28
C GLY A 325 7.32 7.36 -13.29
N GLY A 326 6.17 7.99 -13.53
CA GLY A 326 6.02 9.44 -13.55
C GLY A 326 6.04 10.02 -14.96
N ILE A 327 6.27 11.33 -15.04
CA ILE A 327 6.36 12.09 -16.28
C ILE A 327 7.74 12.74 -16.33
N ALA A 328 8.58 12.26 -17.24
CA ALA A 328 9.92 12.76 -17.46
C ALA A 328 10.04 13.43 -18.83
N ASN A 329 11.02 14.31 -19.01
CA ASN A 329 11.44 14.71 -20.36
C ASN A 329 12.43 13.71 -20.95
N ASP A 330 13.40 13.26 -20.15
CA ASP A 330 14.40 12.28 -20.54
C ASP A 330 13.87 10.85 -20.35
N SER A 331 14.01 10.26 -19.15
CA SER A 331 13.55 8.89 -18.90
C SER A 331 12.69 8.72 -17.64
N ALA A 332 11.56 8.04 -17.80
CA ALA A 332 10.67 7.66 -16.71
C ALA A 332 10.85 6.18 -16.35
N HIS A 333 10.92 5.87 -15.06
CA HIS A 333 11.21 4.53 -14.56
C HIS A 333 10.20 4.14 -13.49
N GLY A 334 9.47 3.06 -13.70
CA GLY A 334 8.67 2.43 -12.64
C GLY A 334 9.59 1.99 -11.50
N ILE A 335 10.52 1.08 -11.81
CA ILE A 335 11.63 0.70 -10.92
C ILE A 335 12.95 0.83 -11.69
N TYR A 336 13.86 1.63 -11.14
CA TYR A 336 15.25 1.71 -11.60
C TYR A 336 16.17 1.01 -10.60
N ASN A 337 16.84 -0.04 -11.08
CA ASN A 337 17.83 -0.80 -10.36
C ASN A 337 19.21 -0.50 -10.95
N SER A 338 19.89 0.47 -10.32
CA SER A 338 21.15 1.02 -10.81
C SER A 338 22.26 -0.03 -10.97
N PRO A 339 23.32 0.23 -11.75
CA PRO A 339 24.41 -0.73 -12.00
C PRO A 339 25.37 -0.85 -10.80
N HIS A 340 24.84 -1.34 -9.68
CA HIS A 340 25.56 -1.76 -8.48
C HIS A 340 25.22 -3.21 -8.14
N ALA A 341 25.82 -3.81 -7.11
CA ALA A 341 25.55 -5.20 -6.70
C ALA A 341 24.22 -5.34 -5.94
N ASN A 342 23.14 -4.75 -6.47
CA ASN A 342 21.81 -4.79 -5.88
C ASN A 342 21.13 -6.14 -6.14
N THR A 343 20.34 -6.60 -5.18
CA THR A 343 19.59 -7.87 -5.26
C THR A 343 18.12 -7.70 -4.87
N PRO A 344 17.37 -6.78 -5.52
CA PRO A 344 15.97 -6.57 -5.16
C PRO A 344 15.09 -7.79 -5.52
N MET A 345 14.13 -8.08 -4.66
CA MET A 345 13.00 -8.98 -4.97
C MET A 345 11.80 -8.12 -5.37
N ILE A 346 11.34 -8.27 -6.62
CA ILE A 346 10.24 -7.51 -7.21
C ILE A 346 9.15 -8.50 -7.61
N ALA A 347 8.07 -8.59 -6.84
CA ALA A 347 7.04 -9.60 -7.11
C ALA A 347 5.60 -9.12 -6.95
N ASN A 348 4.69 -9.63 -7.78
CA ASN A 348 3.26 -9.34 -7.69
C ASN A 348 2.89 -7.85 -7.74
N ASN A 349 3.69 -7.02 -8.43
CA ASN A 349 3.40 -5.61 -8.63
C ASN A 349 2.68 -5.39 -9.97
N THR A 350 1.93 -4.29 -10.05
CA THR A 350 1.51 -3.68 -11.31
C THR A 350 2.36 -2.45 -11.55
N ILE A 351 3.15 -2.43 -12.63
CA ILE A 351 4.14 -1.39 -12.88
C ILE A 351 3.92 -0.81 -14.28
N ASN A 352 3.75 0.51 -14.36
CA ASN A 352 3.74 1.27 -15.60
C ASN A 352 4.96 2.21 -15.64
N GLY A 353 5.74 2.15 -16.72
CA GLY A 353 6.98 2.90 -16.86
C GLY A 353 6.81 4.43 -16.94
N GLY A 354 5.59 4.94 -17.10
CA GLY A 354 5.31 6.37 -17.22
C GLY A 354 5.44 6.88 -18.66
N SER A 355 5.83 8.14 -18.79
CA SER A 355 6.00 8.84 -20.07
C SER A 355 7.27 9.68 -20.08
N GLY A 356 7.97 9.74 -21.22
CA GLY A 356 9.13 10.59 -21.46
C GLY A 356 9.80 10.30 -22.81
N GLY A 357 11.04 10.73 -23.00
CA GLY A 357 11.85 10.27 -24.13
C GLY A 357 12.00 8.75 -24.13
N ILE A 358 12.25 8.17 -22.96
CA ILE A 358 12.23 6.72 -22.74
C ILE A 358 11.36 6.38 -21.52
N SER A 359 10.65 5.26 -21.54
CA SER A 359 9.93 4.76 -20.38
C SER A 359 10.23 3.28 -20.10
N TYR A 360 10.45 2.96 -18.83
CA TYR A 360 10.82 1.62 -18.37
C TYR A 360 9.89 1.18 -17.25
N ALA A 361 9.23 0.02 -17.37
CA ALA A 361 8.56 -0.54 -16.20
C ALA A 361 9.62 -0.99 -15.17
N VAL A 362 10.58 -1.81 -15.62
CA VAL A 362 11.76 -2.20 -14.85
C VAL A 362 13.02 -1.96 -15.68
N ASN A 363 13.96 -1.18 -15.14
CA ASN A 363 15.28 -0.97 -15.70
C ASN A 363 16.31 -1.55 -14.72
N THR A 364 17.11 -2.51 -15.18
CA THR A 364 18.14 -3.16 -14.37
C THR A 364 19.38 -3.39 -15.22
N SER A 365 20.56 -3.29 -14.62
CA SER A 365 21.84 -3.42 -15.33
C SER A 365 22.85 -4.19 -14.48
N TYR A 366 23.78 -4.89 -15.13
CA TYR A 366 24.93 -5.49 -14.45
C TYR A 366 25.67 -4.44 -13.58
N PRO A 367 26.18 -4.80 -12.39
CA PRO A 367 26.21 -6.12 -11.76
C PRO A 367 24.98 -6.44 -10.90
N SER A 368 23.86 -5.72 -11.04
CA SER A 368 22.66 -6.02 -10.26
C SER A 368 22.03 -7.35 -10.67
N ASN A 369 21.62 -8.13 -9.68
CA ASN A 369 20.99 -9.42 -9.87
C ASN A 369 19.58 -9.43 -9.23
N ALA A 370 18.62 -8.83 -9.95
CA ALA A 370 17.23 -8.72 -9.51
C ALA A 370 16.45 -10.03 -9.72
N SER A 371 15.52 -10.32 -8.80
CA SER A 371 14.48 -11.33 -9.02
C SER A 371 13.16 -10.63 -9.31
N VAL A 372 12.61 -10.81 -10.50
CA VAL A 372 11.38 -10.15 -10.97
C VAL A 372 10.37 -11.22 -11.36
N THR A 373 9.35 -11.42 -10.53
CA THR A 373 8.39 -12.52 -10.73
C THR A 373 6.93 -12.14 -10.57
N SER A 374 6.06 -12.70 -11.41
CA SER A 374 4.60 -12.57 -11.27
C SER A 374 4.11 -11.11 -11.29
N ASN A 375 4.83 -10.21 -11.98
CA ASN A 375 4.43 -8.82 -12.13
C ASN A 375 3.63 -8.59 -13.42
N ILE A 376 2.83 -7.54 -13.43
CA ILE A 376 2.26 -6.94 -14.65
C ILE A 376 3.12 -5.71 -14.97
N LEU A 377 3.83 -5.76 -16.10
CA LEU A 377 4.81 -4.77 -16.52
C LEU A 377 4.37 -4.11 -17.83
N ASP A 378 3.95 -2.87 -17.73
CA ASP A 378 3.67 -1.98 -18.86
C ASP A 378 4.86 -1.03 -19.05
N GLY A 379 5.55 -1.13 -20.18
CA GLY A 379 6.68 -0.24 -20.51
C GLY A 379 6.30 1.24 -20.58
N GLY A 380 5.01 1.57 -20.59
CA GLY A 380 4.52 2.95 -20.60
C GLY A 380 4.36 3.51 -22.00
N THR A 381 4.49 4.83 -22.11
CA THR A 381 4.14 5.61 -23.30
C THR A 381 5.26 6.53 -23.79
N GLY A 382 6.50 6.32 -23.34
CA GLY A 382 7.65 7.08 -23.84
C GLY A 382 7.93 6.83 -25.33
N ASN A 383 8.70 7.71 -25.98
CA ASN A 383 9.01 7.55 -27.41
C ASN A 383 9.63 6.18 -27.71
N SER A 384 10.51 5.73 -26.82
CA SER A 384 10.88 4.33 -26.66
C SER A 384 10.31 3.81 -25.34
N SER A 385 9.64 2.66 -25.35
CA SER A 385 9.03 2.07 -24.18
C SER A 385 9.48 0.61 -24.01
N MET A 386 9.92 0.24 -22.81
CA MET A 386 10.40 -1.10 -22.50
C MET A 386 9.72 -1.61 -21.23
N ALA A 387 9.07 -2.78 -21.29
CA ALA A 387 8.54 -3.41 -20.07
C ALA A 387 9.71 -3.83 -19.15
N ILE A 388 10.74 -4.46 -19.72
CA ILE A 388 12.01 -4.70 -19.05
C ILE A 388 13.15 -4.19 -19.94
N TYR A 389 14.04 -3.39 -19.36
CA TYR A 389 15.35 -3.11 -19.92
C TYR A 389 16.43 -3.80 -19.08
N HIS A 390 17.16 -4.69 -19.74
CA HIS A 390 18.35 -5.36 -19.24
C HIS A 390 19.56 -4.64 -19.83
N GLY A 391 20.20 -3.78 -19.05
CA GLY A 391 21.32 -2.96 -19.49
C GLY A 391 22.59 -3.77 -19.73
N ALA A 392 23.59 -3.10 -20.31
CA ALA A 392 24.84 -3.72 -20.72
C ALA A 392 25.60 -4.30 -19.52
N GLY A 393 26.40 -5.34 -19.77
CA GLY A 393 27.11 -6.04 -18.71
C GLY A 393 28.31 -6.85 -19.18
N ALA A 394 28.81 -7.67 -18.25
CA ALA A 394 29.95 -8.55 -18.49
C ALA A 394 29.64 -10.03 -18.20
N THR A 395 28.55 -10.32 -17.49
CA THR A 395 28.08 -11.67 -17.16
C THR A 395 26.57 -11.68 -16.99
N ASP A 396 25.96 -12.84 -17.19
CA ASP A 396 24.52 -13.02 -17.04
C ASP A 396 24.04 -12.72 -15.61
N VAL A 397 22.94 -11.96 -15.52
CA VAL A 397 22.31 -11.56 -14.26
C VAL A 397 20.80 -11.50 -14.42
N GLY A 398 20.07 -11.51 -13.30
CA GLY A 398 18.64 -11.26 -13.31
C GLY A 398 17.80 -12.49 -13.64
N ASN A 399 16.70 -12.64 -12.89
CA ASN A 399 15.72 -13.70 -13.08
C ASN A 399 14.36 -13.04 -13.34
N TYR A 400 13.84 -13.16 -14.56
CA TYR A 400 12.54 -12.59 -14.93
C TYR A 400 11.58 -13.71 -15.29
N GLN A 401 10.70 -14.09 -14.37
CA GLN A 401 9.86 -15.27 -14.54
C GLN A 401 8.38 -14.97 -14.30
N PHE A 402 7.49 -15.65 -15.02
CA PHE A 402 6.03 -15.59 -14.79
C PHE A 402 5.42 -14.18 -14.83
N ASN A 403 6.09 -13.22 -15.50
CA ASN A 403 5.59 -11.86 -15.63
C ASN A 403 4.67 -11.73 -16.85
N THR A 404 3.83 -10.71 -16.85
CA THR A 404 3.08 -10.24 -18.01
C THR A 404 3.72 -8.94 -18.52
N LEU A 405 4.24 -8.92 -19.74
CA LEU A 405 5.01 -7.80 -20.30
C LEU A 405 4.30 -7.25 -21.53
N PHE A 406 4.12 -5.94 -21.57
CA PHE A 406 3.56 -5.22 -22.72
C PHE A 406 3.96 -3.75 -22.72
N THR A 407 3.57 -3.01 -23.76
CA THR A 407 3.74 -1.54 -23.82
C THR A 407 2.42 -0.86 -24.22
N SER A 408 2.11 0.27 -23.59
CA SER A 408 0.88 1.03 -23.84
C SER A 408 1.03 2.11 -24.92
N GLY A 409 2.25 2.56 -25.24
CA GLY A 409 2.49 3.58 -26.27
C GLY A 409 3.95 3.69 -26.69
N GLY A 410 4.26 4.63 -27.58
CA GLY A 410 5.61 4.85 -28.11
C GLY A 410 5.82 4.41 -29.56
N SER A 411 6.95 4.83 -30.13
CA SER A 411 7.37 4.46 -31.50
C SER A 411 8.23 3.20 -31.50
N ASN A 412 9.15 3.08 -30.53
CA ASN A 412 9.97 1.88 -30.35
C ASN A 412 9.50 1.15 -29.10
N ARG A 413 8.99 -0.07 -29.25
CA ARG A 413 8.22 -0.74 -28.21
C ARG A 413 8.67 -2.17 -28.00
N TYR A 414 9.23 -2.44 -26.83
CA TYR A 414 9.89 -3.69 -26.49
C TYR A 414 9.30 -4.32 -25.22
N CYS A 415 9.12 -5.64 -25.22
CA CYS A 415 8.74 -6.35 -24.01
C CYS A 415 10.00 -6.60 -23.16
N LEU A 416 11.04 -7.19 -23.75
CA LEU A 416 12.39 -7.16 -23.19
C LEU A 416 13.35 -6.50 -24.18
N TYR A 417 14.13 -5.54 -23.69
CA TYR A 417 15.30 -5.00 -24.38
C TYR A 417 16.54 -5.48 -23.63
N GLU A 418 17.36 -6.28 -24.30
CA GLU A 418 18.69 -6.66 -23.84
C GLU A 418 19.70 -5.75 -24.53
N ALA A 419 20.50 -5.02 -23.74
CA ALA A 419 21.66 -4.30 -24.23
C ALA A 419 22.85 -5.29 -24.36
N SER A 420 24.08 -4.80 -24.43
CA SER A 420 25.21 -5.66 -24.80
C SER A 420 25.95 -6.33 -23.64
N GLY A 421 26.35 -7.59 -23.78
CA GLY A 421 27.36 -8.26 -22.95
C GLY A 421 26.85 -8.93 -21.68
N SER A 422 25.53 -9.02 -21.49
CA SER A 422 24.92 -9.78 -20.41
C SER A 422 23.50 -10.18 -20.76
N SER A 423 23.16 -11.43 -20.48
CA SER A 423 21.81 -11.94 -20.66
C SER A 423 21.09 -12.16 -19.33
N PRO A 424 19.74 -12.21 -19.36
CA PRO A 424 18.96 -12.79 -18.27
C PRO A 424 19.44 -14.21 -17.90
N ILE A 425 19.65 -14.50 -16.60
CA ILE A 425 19.89 -15.88 -16.13
C ILE A 425 18.66 -16.75 -16.40
N SER A 426 17.46 -16.18 -16.26
CA SER A 426 16.21 -16.88 -16.59
C SER A 426 15.14 -15.93 -17.12
N PHE A 427 14.41 -16.38 -18.15
CA PHE A 427 13.33 -15.64 -18.81
C PHE A 427 12.08 -16.51 -19.10
N ASN A 428 11.77 -17.49 -18.23
CA ASN A 428 10.72 -18.48 -18.48
C ASN A 428 9.33 -18.12 -17.92
N GLY A 429 8.29 -18.63 -18.56
CA GLY A 429 6.90 -18.52 -18.09
C GLY A 429 6.29 -17.12 -18.26
N ASN A 430 6.98 -16.21 -18.94
CA ASN A 430 6.49 -14.86 -19.19
C ASN A 430 5.44 -14.84 -20.32
N ARG A 431 4.46 -13.94 -20.20
CA ARG A 431 3.49 -13.62 -21.25
C ARG A 431 3.85 -12.29 -21.89
N LEU A 432 4.20 -12.28 -23.17
CA LEU A 432 4.63 -11.09 -23.91
C LEU A 432 3.61 -10.74 -25.01
N PHE A 433 3.19 -9.48 -25.09
CA PHE A 433 2.31 -9.00 -26.16
C PHE A 433 2.38 -7.47 -26.32
N SER A 434 1.82 -6.94 -27.41
CA SER A 434 1.76 -5.49 -27.68
C SER A 434 3.12 -4.77 -27.63
N CYS A 435 4.17 -5.43 -28.15
CA CYS A 435 5.53 -4.89 -28.30
C CYS A 435 5.98 -5.02 -29.77
N PRO A 436 5.46 -4.19 -30.69
CA PRO A 436 5.59 -4.37 -32.14
C PRO A 436 6.99 -4.17 -32.69
N THR A 437 7.92 -3.57 -31.94
CA THR A 437 9.32 -3.45 -32.39
C THR A 437 10.04 -4.77 -32.15
N ALA A 438 9.96 -5.30 -30.93
CA ALA A 438 10.34 -6.67 -30.63
C ALA A 438 9.64 -7.18 -29.36
N LEU A 439 9.29 -8.48 -29.33
CA LEU A 439 8.98 -9.14 -28.07
C LEU A 439 10.26 -9.30 -27.23
N TYR A 440 11.37 -9.62 -27.88
CA TYR A 440 12.71 -9.70 -27.27
C TYR A 440 13.71 -9.06 -28.24
N PHE A 441 14.42 -8.03 -27.81
CA PHE A 441 15.49 -7.43 -28.60
C PHE A 441 16.83 -7.87 -28.02
N ASP A 442 17.46 -8.83 -28.68
CA ASP A 442 18.67 -9.50 -28.21
C ASP A 442 19.90 -8.65 -28.52
N GLU A 443 20.72 -8.43 -27.50
CA GLU A 443 22.02 -7.75 -27.57
C GLU A 443 22.01 -6.45 -28.39
N ALA A 444 20.93 -5.67 -28.27
CA ALA A 444 20.66 -4.44 -29.02
C ALA A 444 20.77 -4.55 -30.55
N THR A 445 20.68 -5.76 -31.12
CA THR A 445 20.97 -6.03 -32.54
C THR A 445 19.92 -6.89 -33.23
N ASN A 446 19.34 -7.87 -32.54
CA ASN A 446 18.45 -8.86 -33.16
C ASN A 446 17.01 -8.80 -32.62
N PRO A 447 16.03 -8.31 -33.42
CA PRO A 447 14.63 -8.26 -32.99
C PRO A 447 13.91 -9.60 -33.20
N ILE A 448 13.49 -10.21 -32.09
CA ILE A 448 12.71 -11.43 -32.05
C ILE A 448 11.24 -11.08 -31.80
N ASN A 449 10.38 -11.38 -32.78
CA ASN A 449 8.94 -11.10 -32.75
C ASN A 449 8.08 -12.37 -32.65
N ASP A 450 8.67 -13.54 -32.78
CA ASP A 450 7.97 -14.81 -32.68
C ASP A 450 8.03 -15.37 -31.25
N ILE A 451 6.87 -15.48 -30.62
CA ILE A 451 6.74 -16.05 -29.28
C ILE A 451 7.13 -17.53 -29.25
N THR A 452 7.07 -18.24 -30.38
CA THR A 452 7.52 -19.63 -30.48
C THR A 452 9.03 -19.73 -30.57
N THR A 453 9.75 -18.70 -31.02
CA THR A 453 11.21 -18.65 -30.87
C THR A 453 11.55 -18.47 -29.41
N ILE A 454 10.91 -17.50 -28.75
CA ILE A 454 11.13 -17.17 -27.33
C ILE A 454 10.75 -18.34 -26.40
N ASN A 455 9.64 -19.04 -26.68
CA ASN A 455 9.15 -20.17 -25.87
C ASN A 455 9.56 -21.55 -26.40
N GLY A 456 10.08 -21.65 -27.62
CA GLY A 456 10.36 -22.90 -28.35
C GLY A 456 11.50 -23.74 -27.79
N GLY A 457 12.13 -23.27 -26.72
CA GLY A 457 13.02 -24.06 -25.85
C GLY A 457 12.30 -24.81 -24.72
N THR A 458 10.97 -24.97 -24.72
CA THR A 458 10.26 -25.66 -23.60
C THR A 458 9.21 -26.70 -24.02
N PHE A 459 9.68 -27.94 -24.19
CA PHE A 459 9.03 -29.13 -23.63
C PHE A 459 10.11 -29.97 -22.92
N GLY A 460 10.30 -29.75 -21.61
CA GLY A 460 10.89 -30.76 -20.72
C GLY A 460 12.38 -30.68 -20.29
N GLY A 461 13.17 -29.63 -20.58
CA GLY A 461 14.50 -29.49 -19.94
C GLY A 461 15.49 -28.50 -20.58
N SER A 462 16.26 -27.84 -19.69
CA SER A 462 17.37 -26.87 -19.85
C SER A 462 17.16 -25.62 -20.74
N SER A 463 17.01 -24.48 -20.03
CA SER A 463 17.55 -23.14 -20.32
C SER A 463 17.50 -22.63 -21.76
N TYR A 464 16.65 -21.63 -21.99
CA TYR A 464 16.96 -20.57 -22.95
C TYR A 464 18.17 -19.81 -22.39
N SER A 465 19.38 -20.20 -22.80
CA SER A 465 20.60 -19.42 -22.63
C SER A 465 20.80 -18.62 -23.92
N GLY A 466 21.07 -17.32 -23.80
CA GLY A 466 21.36 -16.44 -24.93
C GLY A 466 22.35 -17.05 -25.92
N ASN A 467 21.99 -16.93 -27.21
CA ASN A 467 22.81 -16.87 -28.41
C ASN A 467 21.89 -17.09 -29.63
N TYR A 468 21.32 -16.00 -30.17
CA TYR A 468 21.11 -15.86 -31.61
C TYR A 468 21.38 -14.44 -32.09
#